data_AF-Q9TTA8-F1
#
_entry.id   AF-Q9TTA8-F1
#
_cell.length_a   1.000
_cell.length_b   1.000
_cell.length_c   1.000
_cell.angle_alpha   90.00
_cell.angle_beta   90.00
_cell.angle_gamma   90.00
#
_symmetry.space_group_name_H-M   'P 1'
#
loop_
_entity.id
_entity.type
_entity.pdbx_description
1 polymer ?
#
loop_
_entity_poly.entity_id
_entity_poly.type
_entity_poly.pdbx_seq_one_letter_code
_entity_poly.pdbx_strand_id
1 'polypeptide(L)'
;LGRVMEGPQWSSEGTSILKYLNGDLCPDKIRRKMTKILLTCSESHIDSKPMFISAVEDCEYTFSWQTSAACPLKSNVQEDCQVTNPATGHLFDLNSLKNDSGYSVSYSEKGLIYMGICGGTKNCPSGVGVCFGLSKINAGSWNNRLMYVDQVLQLVYDDGGPCPSKTFLKYKSVISFVCTHNSGATNKPVFVSLDKQTCTLYFSWHT
;
A
#
# COMPACT_ATOMS: atom_id res chain seq x y z
N LEU A 1 -26.16 -10.55 -12.42
CA LEU A 1 -25.25 -11.64 -12.86
C LEU A 1 -24.26 -12.13 -11.77
N GLY A 2 -24.39 -11.69 -10.51
CA GLY A 2 -23.56 -12.15 -9.39
C GLY A 2 -23.22 -11.01 -8.42
N ARG A 3 -22.59 -11.35 -7.29
CA ARG A 3 -22.05 -10.44 -6.26
C ARG A 3 -20.59 -10.77 -6.00
N VAL A 4 -19.81 -9.77 -5.61
CA VAL A 4 -18.40 -9.95 -5.19
C VAL A 4 -18.37 -10.74 -3.89
N MET A 5 -17.58 -11.81 -3.86
CA MET A 5 -17.36 -12.63 -2.66
C MET A 5 -15.92 -12.50 -2.16
N GLU A 6 -14.97 -12.52 -3.10
CA GLU A 6 -13.53 -12.45 -2.83
C GLU A 6 -12.86 -11.49 -3.83
N GLY A 7 -11.62 -11.09 -3.52
CA GLY A 7 -10.78 -10.35 -4.44
C GLY A 7 -10.36 -11.15 -5.68
N PRO A 8 -9.71 -10.49 -6.65
CA PRO A 8 -9.17 -11.16 -7.82
C PRO A 8 -8.15 -12.24 -7.44
N GLN A 9 -8.24 -13.40 -8.07
CA GLN A 9 -7.33 -14.53 -7.85
C GLN A 9 -6.37 -14.66 -9.04
N TRP A 10 -5.08 -14.82 -8.78
CA TRP A 10 -4.08 -14.94 -9.84
C TRP A 10 -4.07 -16.36 -10.42
N SER A 11 -4.14 -16.49 -11.75
CA SER A 11 -3.94 -17.77 -12.44
C SER A 11 -2.46 -17.97 -12.82
N SER A 12 -2.04 -19.23 -12.93
CA SER A 12 -0.69 -19.58 -13.40
C SER A 12 -0.39 -19.10 -14.83
N GLU A 13 -1.41 -18.70 -15.59
CA GLU A 13 -1.32 -18.24 -16.97
C GLU A 13 -1.19 -16.70 -17.07
N GLY A 14 -0.88 -16.01 -15.97
CA GLY A 14 -0.69 -14.56 -15.95
C GLY A 14 -1.98 -13.75 -16.10
N THR A 15 -3.13 -14.38 -15.84
CA THR A 15 -4.46 -13.76 -15.88
C THR A 15 -5.02 -13.65 -14.49
N SER A 16 -5.50 -12.46 -14.13
CA SER A 16 -6.22 -12.26 -12.87
C SER A 16 -7.71 -12.55 -13.07
N ILE A 17 -8.30 -13.37 -12.21
CA ILE A 17 -9.68 -13.84 -12.36
C ILE A 17 -10.53 -13.25 -11.24
N LEU A 18 -11.46 -12.38 -11.60
CA LEU A 18 -12.47 -11.84 -10.69
C LEU A 18 -13.78 -12.62 -10.86
N LYS A 19 -14.29 -13.19 -9.76
CA LYS A 19 -15.50 -14.00 -9.75
C LYS A 19 -16.63 -13.31 -9.00
N TYR A 20 -17.77 -13.19 -9.66
CA TYR A 20 -19.04 -12.80 -9.06
C TYR A 20 -19.92 -14.04 -8.96
N LEU A 21 -20.37 -14.36 -7.75
CA LEU A 21 -21.15 -15.57 -7.47
C LEU A 21 -22.55 -15.18 -6.95
N ASN A 22 -23.44 -16.15 -6.79
CA ASN A 22 -24.75 -15.95 -6.17
C ASN A 22 -25.63 -14.89 -6.86
N GLY A 23 -25.67 -14.92 -8.20
CA GLY A 23 -26.62 -14.12 -8.97
C GLY A 23 -28.06 -14.66 -8.91
N ASP A 24 -28.87 -14.21 -9.87
CA ASP A 24 -30.25 -14.69 -10.05
C ASP A 24 -30.27 -16.19 -10.37
N LEU A 25 -31.43 -16.84 -10.21
CA LEU A 25 -31.59 -18.24 -10.59
C LEU A 25 -31.35 -18.43 -12.10
N CYS A 26 -30.69 -19.52 -12.45
CA CYS A 26 -30.50 -19.95 -13.83
C CYS A 26 -31.79 -20.54 -14.40
N PRO A 27 -31.90 -20.76 -15.73
CA PRO A 27 -33.09 -21.35 -16.35
C PRO A 27 -33.46 -22.72 -15.77
N ASP A 28 -32.47 -23.49 -15.30
CA ASP A 28 -32.65 -24.78 -14.63
C ASP A 28 -33.29 -24.68 -13.23
N LYS A 29 -33.42 -23.48 -12.67
CA LYS A 29 -33.93 -23.18 -11.32
C LYS A 29 -33.17 -23.85 -10.17
N ILE A 30 -31.98 -24.41 -10.43
CA ILE A 30 -31.14 -25.08 -9.45
C ILE A 30 -29.91 -24.23 -9.17
N ARG A 31 -29.19 -23.82 -10.24
CA ARG A 31 -27.97 -23.03 -10.12
C ARG A 31 -28.29 -21.54 -10.01
N ARG A 32 -27.30 -20.79 -9.52
CA ARG A 32 -27.31 -19.33 -9.51
C ARG A 32 -26.29 -18.80 -10.51
N LYS A 33 -26.67 -17.72 -11.19
CA LYS A 33 -25.82 -17.08 -12.20
C LYS A 33 -24.49 -16.68 -11.59
N MET A 34 -23.43 -16.89 -12.35
CA MET A 34 -22.09 -16.48 -12.00
C MET A 34 -21.42 -15.76 -13.16
N THR A 35 -20.51 -14.86 -12.82
CA THR A 35 -19.71 -14.11 -13.79
C THR A 35 -18.23 -14.29 -13.49
N LYS A 36 -17.44 -14.58 -14.52
CA LYS A 36 -15.97 -14.59 -14.50
C LYS A 36 -15.48 -13.43 -15.36
N ILE A 37 -14.61 -12.60 -14.81
CA ILE A 37 -13.90 -11.57 -15.56
C ILE A 37 -12.43 -11.97 -15.59
N LEU A 38 -11.90 -12.16 -16.80
CA LEU A 38 -10.50 -12.48 -17.08
C LEU A 38 -9.76 -11.17 -17.34
N LEU A 39 -8.97 -10.74 -16.36
CA LEU A 39 -8.17 -9.52 -16.42
C LEU A 39 -6.78 -9.85 -16.95
N THR A 40 -6.38 -9.20 -18.04
CA THR A 40 -5.07 -9.40 -18.67
C THR A 40 -4.35 -8.06 -18.77
N CYS A 41 -3.07 -8.03 -18.39
CA CYS A 41 -2.25 -6.84 -18.49
C CYS A 41 -2.13 -6.39 -19.96
N SER A 42 -2.41 -5.11 -20.21
CA SER A 42 -2.09 -4.43 -21.46
C SER A 42 -1.82 -2.94 -21.17
N GLU A 43 -0.55 -2.52 -21.23
CA GLU A 43 -0.15 -1.14 -20.90
C GLU A 43 -0.82 -0.09 -21.80
N SER A 44 -1.17 -0.45 -23.05
CA SER A 44 -1.81 0.47 -24.00
C SER A 44 -3.31 0.70 -23.75
N HIS A 45 -3.94 -0.09 -22.87
CA HIS A 45 -5.38 -0.08 -22.65
C HIS A 45 -5.72 0.60 -21.31
N ILE A 46 -5.72 1.93 -21.31
CA ILE A 46 -5.96 2.76 -20.11
C ILE A 46 -7.45 2.75 -19.73
N ASP A 47 -8.33 3.20 -20.62
CA ASP A 47 -9.79 3.28 -20.41
C ASP A 47 -10.56 2.22 -21.21
N SER A 48 -10.10 0.96 -21.14
CA SER A 48 -10.76 -0.16 -21.84
C SER A 48 -12.00 -0.66 -21.09
N LYS A 49 -12.88 -1.37 -21.81
CA LYS A 49 -14.11 -1.97 -21.27
C LYS A 49 -14.03 -3.51 -21.34
N PRO A 50 -14.71 -4.23 -20.44
CA PRO A 50 -14.77 -5.68 -20.51
C PRO A 50 -15.52 -6.11 -21.79
N MET A 51 -14.92 -7.05 -22.53
CA MET A 51 -15.49 -7.67 -23.70
C MET A 51 -16.20 -8.97 -23.31
N PHE A 52 -17.42 -9.16 -23.80
CA PHE A 52 -18.15 -10.41 -23.59
C PHE A 52 -17.51 -11.55 -24.40
N ILE A 53 -17.30 -12.70 -23.75
CA ILE A 53 -16.71 -13.89 -24.38
C ILE A 53 -17.76 -14.99 -24.56
N SER A 54 -18.48 -15.34 -23.50
CA SER A 54 -19.45 -16.43 -23.55
C SER A 54 -20.52 -16.34 -22.46
N ALA A 55 -21.67 -16.93 -22.76
CA ALA A 55 -22.72 -17.24 -21.80
C ALA A 55 -23.07 -18.72 -21.97
N VAL A 56 -22.69 -19.54 -21.01
CA VAL A 56 -23.01 -20.97 -21.00
C VAL A 56 -24.33 -21.14 -20.25
N GLU A 57 -25.32 -21.71 -20.94
CA GLU A 57 -26.65 -22.05 -20.39
C GLU A 57 -27.38 -20.85 -19.73
N ASP A 58 -27.10 -19.62 -20.19
CA ASP A 58 -27.58 -18.38 -19.57
C ASP A 58 -27.35 -18.30 -18.05
N CYS A 59 -26.30 -18.99 -17.59
CA CYS A 59 -25.99 -19.21 -16.18
C CYS A 59 -24.55 -18.79 -15.86
N GLU A 60 -23.58 -19.14 -16.71
CA GLU A 60 -22.18 -18.77 -16.53
C GLU A 60 -21.73 -17.77 -17.58
N TYR A 61 -21.37 -16.57 -17.16
CA TYR A 61 -20.96 -15.48 -18.03
C TYR A 61 -19.45 -15.27 -17.93
N THR A 62 -18.76 -15.19 -19.06
CA THR A 62 -17.33 -14.91 -19.12
C THR A 62 -17.07 -13.63 -19.89
N PHE A 63 -16.26 -12.75 -19.30
CA PHE A 63 -15.77 -11.52 -19.92
C PHE A 63 -14.25 -11.53 -19.94
N SER A 64 -13.66 -10.97 -21.00
CA SER A 64 -12.23 -10.68 -21.07
C SER A 64 -12.03 -9.18 -20.97
N TRP A 65 -11.11 -8.74 -20.12
CA TRP A 65 -10.82 -7.33 -19.91
C TRP A 65 -9.31 -7.12 -19.93
N GLN A 66 -8.81 -6.72 -21.11
CA GLN A 66 -7.44 -6.26 -21.26
C GLN A 66 -7.32 -4.82 -20.76
N THR A 67 -6.57 -4.59 -19.70
CA THR A 67 -6.44 -3.26 -19.09
C THR A 67 -5.06 -3.06 -18.48
N SER A 68 -4.61 -1.80 -18.49
CA SER A 68 -3.38 -1.37 -17.81
C SER A 68 -3.46 -1.57 -16.30
N ALA A 69 -4.66 -1.54 -15.70
CA ALA A 69 -4.87 -1.79 -14.27
C ALA A 69 -4.60 -3.25 -13.84
N ALA A 70 -4.51 -4.18 -14.80
CA ALA A 70 -4.16 -5.58 -14.54
C ALA A 70 -2.65 -5.83 -14.65
N CYS A 71 -1.86 -4.81 -14.97
CA CYS A 71 -0.41 -4.93 -15.06
C CYS A 71 0.25 -4.98 -13.68
N PRO A 72 1.39 -5.68 -13.55
CA PRO A 72 2.18 -5.66 -12.33
C PRO A 72 2.46 -4.21 -11.92
N LEU A 73 2.29 -3.92 -10.63
CA LEU A 73 2.63 -2.61 -10.09
C LEU A 73 4.11 -2.34 -10.37
N LYS A 74 4.40 -1.25 -11.08
CA LYS A 74 5.78 -0.83 -11.31
C LYS A 74 6.31 -0.28 -9.99
N SER A 75 7.23 -1.01 -9.38
CA SER A 75 7.95 -0.56 -8.20
C SER A 75 9.39 -0.23 -8.55
N ASN A 76 9.95 0.74 -7.83
CA ASN A 76 11.35 1.09 -7.92
C ASN A 76 11.86 1.38 -6.50
N VAL A 77 13.12 1.05 -6.24
CA VAL A 77 13.76 1.31 -4.94
C VAL A 77 15.12 1.91 -5.22
N GLN A 78 15.39 3.06 -4.63
CA GLN A 78 16.65 3.79 -4.76
C GLN A 78 17.09 4.31 -3.39
N GLU A 79 18.36 4.68 -3.27
CA GLU A 79 18.95 5.18 -2.03
C GLU A 79 18.94 6.73 -2.01
N ASP A 80 19.65 7.32 -1.04
CA ASP A 80 19.81 8.77 -0.91
C ASP A 80 18.50 9.58 -0.77
N CYS A 81 17.43 8.93 -0.30
CA CYS A 81 16.12 9.54 -0.11
C CYS A 81 15.47 10.01 -1.42
N GLN A 82 15.88 9.41 -2.53
CA GLN A 82 15.39 9.73 -3.86
C GLN A 82 14.87 8.46 -4.53
N VAL A 83 13.86 8.58 -5.38
CA VAL A 83 13.38 7.49 -6.22
C VAL A 83 12.76 8.00 -7.50
N THR A 84 12.99 7.31 -8.60
CA THR A 84 12.43 7.68 -9.90
C THR A 84 11.16 6.89 -10.20
N ASN A 85 10.13 7.54 -10.75
CA ASN A 85 8.98 6.86 -11.33
C ASN A 85 9.44 6.02 -12.53
N PRO A 86 9.32 4.67 -12.49
CA PRO A 86 9.79 3.81 -13.58
C PRO A 86 9.01 3.99 -14.89
N ALA A 87 7.80 4.58 -14.86
CA ALA A 87 6.99 4.81 -16.05
C ALA A 87 7.28 6.18 -16.71
N THR A 88 7.53 7.22 -15.92
CA THR A 88 7.65 8.60 -16.43
C THR A 88 9.06 9.17 -16.36
N GLY A 89 9.97 8.55 -15.61
CA GLY A 89 11.29 9.09 -15.34
C GLY A 89 11.30 10.27 -14.35
N HIS A 90 10.15 10.63 -13.77
CA HIS A 90 10.06 11.71 -12.79
C HIS A 90 10.81 11.35 -11.50
N LEU A 91 11.72 12.22 -11.06
CA LEU A 91 12.48 12.05 -9.82
C LEU A 91 11.70 12.61 -8.63
N PHE A 92 11.47 11.77 -7.63
CA PHE A 92 10.99 12.18 -6.32
C PHE A 92 12.17 12.30 -5.37
N ASP A 93 12.28 13.45 -4.69
CA ASP A 93 13.32 13.73 -3.70
C ASP A 93 12.69 14.17 -2.38
N LEU A 94 12.87 13.37 -1.32
CA LEU A 94 12.36 13.66 0.01
C LEU A 94 13.41 14.28 0.95
N ASN A 95 14.59 14.65 0.45
CA ASN A 95 15.62 15.32 1.25
C ASN A 95 15.15 16.65 1.85
N SER A 96 14.19 17.33 1.21
CA SER A 96 13.55 18.54 1.74
C SER A 96 12.78 18.32 3.05
N LEU A 97 12.43 17.06 3.36
CA LEU A 97 11.75 16.66 4.60
C LEU A 97 12.74 16.17 5.69
N LYS A 98 14.06 16.16 5.42
CA LYS A 98 15.04 15.85 6.46
C LYS A 98 15.02 16.96 7.52
N ASN A 99 14.85 16.56 8.77
CA ASN A 99 14.82 17.47 9.91
C ASN A 99 15.45 16.78 11.12
N ASP A 100 16.56 17.33 11.62
CA ASP A 100 17.27 16.81 12.80
C ASP A 100 16.39 16.75 14.05
N SER A 101 15.44 17.67 14.18
CA SER A 101 14.47 17.70 15.28
C SER A 101 13.38 16.64 15.10
N GLY A 102 13.25 16.08 13.90
CA GLY A 102 12.19 15.14 13.52
C GLY A 102 10.79 15.75 13.58
N TYR A 103 9.81 14.87 13.46
CA TYR A 103 8.38 15.17 13.48
C TYR A 103 7.72 14.42 14.63
N SER A 104 6.71 15.04 15.24
CA SER A 104 5.91 14.43 16.30
C SER A 104 4.52 14.08 15.77
N VAL A 105 4.07 12.86 16.02
CA VAL A 105 2.76 12.34 15.61
C VAL A 105 1.99 11.92 16.85
N SER A 106 0.73 12.35 16.96
CA SER A 106 -0.16 11.90 18.03
C SER A 106 -0.58 10.44 17.80
N TYR A 107 -0.29 9.58 18.75
CA TYR A 107 -0.64 8.15 18.75
C TYR A 107 -1.85 7.84 19.65
N SER A 108 -1.97 8.56 20.77
CA SER A 108 -3.11 8.49 21.69
C SER A 108 -3.29 9.85 22.38
N GLU A 109 -4.30 10.01 23.25
CA GLU A 109 -4.58 11.28 23.93
C GLU A 109 -3.37 11.93 24.63
N LYS A 110 -2.37 11.12 25.02
CA LYS A 110 -1.13 11.59 25.67
C LYS A 110 0.15 10.98 25.07
N GLY A 111 0.02 10.08 24.10
CA GLY A 111 1.15 9.37 23.50
C GLY A 111 1.61 10.06 22.23
N LEU A 112 2.88 10.46 22.19
CA LEU A 112 3.54 10.94 20.98
C LEU A 112 4.45 9.86 20.40
N ILE A 113 4.60 9.86 19.08
CA ILE A 113 5.64 9.15 18.35
C ILE A 113 6.53 10.20 17.69
N TYR A 114 7.84 10.01 17.77
CA TYR A 114 8.80 10.83 17.05
C TYR A 114 9.31 10.08 15.83
N MET A 115 9.52 10.79 14.73
CA MET A 115 10.02 10.21 13.49
C MET A 115 10.96 11.16 12.74
N GLY A 116 12.01 10.60 12.13
CA GLY A 116 12.88 11.26 11.15
C GLY A 116 12.66 10.71 9.73
N ILE A 117 12.81 11.55 8.71
CA ILE A 117 12.72 11.14 7.30
C ILE A 117 14.13 10.99 6.74
N CYS A 118 14.43 9.82 6.18
CA CYS A 118 15.73 9.44 5.62
C CYS A 118 16.93 9.72 6.54
N GLY A 119 16.70 9.61 7.84
CA GLY A 119 17.62 10.02 8.90
C GLY A 119 16.99 9.79 10.27
N GLY A 120 17.84 9.76 11.29
CA GLY A 120 17.39 9.74 12.68
C GLY A 120 16.84 11.10 13.14
N THR A 121 16.34 11.15 14.37
CA THR A 121 15.91 12.38 15.03
C THR A 121 16.54 12.48 16.42
N LYS A 122 16.86 13.69 16.88
CA LYS A 122 17.34 13.97 18.24
C LYS A 122 16.38 13.48 19.34
N ASN A 123 15.10 13.27 18.99
CA ASN A 123 14.10 12.75 19.91
C ASN A 123 14.17 11.22 20.12
N CYS A 124 14.95 10.51 19.32
CA CYS A 124 15.12 9.05 19.40
C CYS A 124 16.59 8.69 19.66
N PRO A 125 16.87 7.45 20.12
CA PRO A 125 18.25 6.96 20.22
C PRO A 125 18.99 7.01 18.87
N SER A 126 20.32 7.01 18.92
CA SER A 126 21.13 6.97 17.70
C SER A 126 20.79 5.75 16.83
N GLY A 127 20.72 5.94 15.51
CA GLY A 127 20.31 4.90 14.56
C GLY A 127 18.79 4.64 14.48
N VAL A 128 17.98 5.24 15.34
CA VAL A 128 16.52 5.05 15.36
C VAL A 128 15.82 6.11 14.53
N GLY A 129 14.98 5.67 13.60
CA GLY A 129 14.18 6.54 12.75
C GLY A 129 12.83 6.89 13.33
N VAL A 130 12.17 5.94 13.99
CA VAL A 130 10.87 6.14 14.66
C VAL A 130 10.93 5.58 16.07
N CYS A 131 10.43 6.32 17.06
CA CYS A 131 10.34 5.83 18.44
C CYS A 131 9.12 6.34 19.18
N PHE A 132 8.66 5.56 20.16
CA PHE A 132 7.62 5.99 21.09
C PHE A 132 8.15 7.07 22.03
N GLY A 133 7.44 8.18 22.20
CA GLY A 133 7.98 9.40 22.76
C GLY A 133 8.41 9.31 24.23
N LEU A 134 7.57 8.71 25.08
CA LEU A 134 7.82 8.58 26.52
C LEU A 134 8.81 7.47 26.84
N SER A 135 8.63 6.29 26.24
CA SER A 135 9.43 5.09 26.55
C SER A 135 10.70 4.97 25.71
N LYS A 136 10.85 5.80 24.67
CA LYS A 136 11.94 5.75 23.68
C LYS A 136 12.13 4.38 23.03
N ILE A 137 11.09 3.54 23.04
CA ILE A 137 11.11 2.23 22.39
C ILE A 137 11.32 2.44 20.89
N ASN A 138 12.32 1.76 20.34
CA ASN A 138 12.63 1.77 18.91
C ASN A 138 11.44 1.15 18.14
N ALA A 139 10.83 1.92 17.26
CA ALA A 139 9.73 1.51 16.39
C ALA A 139 10.16 1.36 14.91
N GLY A 140 11.47 1.49 14.64
CA GLY A 140 12.10 1.29 13.35
C GLY A 140 13.42 2.06 13.25
N SER A 141 14.48 1.36 12.85
CA SER A 141 15.79 1.93 12.54
C SER A 141 15.74 2.64 11.20
N TRP A 142 16.30 3.84 11.11
CA TRP A 142 16.18 4.62 9.87
C TRP A 142 17.07 4.06 8.76
N ASN A 143 16.65 4.29 7.53
CA ASN A 143 17.47 4.15 6.33
C ASN A 143 17.04 5.22 5.31
N ASN A 144 17.75 5.32 4.19
CA ASN A 144 17.49 6.26 3.09
C ASN A 144 16.97 5.55 1.83
N ARG A 145 16.48 4.31 1.95
CA ARG A 145 15.96 3.53 0.82
C ARG A 145 14.51 3.90 0.56
N LEU A 146 14.31 4.77 -0.43
CA LEU A 146 12.98 5.24 -0.82
C LEU A 146 12.39 4.30 -1.88
N MET A 147 11.15 3.88 -1.65
CA MET A 147 10.41 3.01 -2.55
C MET A 147 9.32 3.80 -3.26
N TYR A 148 9.16 3.60 -4.57
CA TYR A 148 7.98 4.01 -5.33
C TYR A 148 7.13 2.77 -5.56
N VAL A 149 5.86 2.80 -5.14
CA VAL A 149 4.88 1.73 -5.38
C VAL A 149 3.56 2.39 -5.75
N ASP A 150 3.16 2.25 -7.01
CA ASP A 150 1.85 2.69 -7.51
C ASP A 150 1.47 4.13 -7.09
N GLN A 151 2.26 5.11 -7.53
CA GLN A 151 2.06 6.55 -7.23
C GLN A 151 2.23 6.95 -5.75
N VAL A 152 2.57 6.02 -4.86
CA VAL A 152 2.87 6.28 -3.45
C VAL A 152 4.36 6.08 -3.21
N LEU A 153 4.98 7.00 -2.46
CA LEU A 153 6.35 6.81 -1.98
C LEU A 153 6.32 6.18 -0.61
N GLN A 154 7.22 5.25 -0.32
CA GLN A 154 7.27 4.56 0.96
C GLN A 154 8.69 4.53 1.53
N LEU A 155 8.81 4.90 2.80
CA LEU A 155 9.95 4.55 3.64
C LEU A 155 9.54 3.42 4.58
N VAL A 156 10.42 2.44 4.67
CA VAL A 156 10.23 1.26 5.50
C VAL A 156 11.37 1.17 6.48
N TYR A 157 11.08 1.42 7.75
CA TYR A 157 12.04 1.32 8.85
C TYR A 157 11.76 0.04 9.65
N ASP A 158 12.69 -0.88 9.61
CA ASP A 158 12.65 -2.20 10.25
C ASP A 158 13.59 -2.24 11.46
N ASP A 159 13.85 -3.46 11.98
CA ASP A 159 14.77 -3.67 13.10
C ASP A 159 14.49 -2.81 14.34
N GLY A 160 13.21 -2.64 14.67
CA GLY A 160 12.78 -2.01 15.92
C GLY A 160 13.01 -2.88 17.16
N GLY A 161 12.49 -2.39 18.29
CA GLY A 161 12.48 -3.11 19.56
C GLY A 161 11.48 -4.28 19.56
N PRO A 162 11.56 -5.17 20.56
CA PRO A 162 10.67 -6.32 20.67
C PRO A 162 9.22 -5.89 20.84
N CYS A 163 8.31 -6.59 20.15
CA CYS A 163 6.90 -6.30 20.19
C CYS A 163 6.21 -6.97 21.40
N PRO A 164 5.47 -6.22 22.24
CA PRO A 164 4.80 -6.78 23.41
C PRO A 164 3.73 -7.83 23.07
N SER A 165 3.07 -7.68 21.92
CA SER A 165 1.99 -8.61 21.51
C SER A 165 2.52 -9.95 21.00
N LYS A 166 3.74 -9.98 20.46
CA LYS A 166 4.40 -11.18 19.92
C LYS A 166 5.91 -11.05 20.09
N THR A 167 6.47 -11.79 21.04
CA THR A 167 7.87 -11.66 21.47
C THR A 167 8.92 -11.95 20.39
N PHE A 168 8.57 -12.72 19.35
CA PHE A 168 9.43 -13.03 18.21
C PHE A 168 9.37 -11.98 17.10
N LEU A 169 8.47 -10.99 17.19
CA LEU A 169 8.39 -9.88 16.24
C LEU A 169 9.08 -8.65 16.80
N LYS A 170 9.66 -7.87 15.89
CA LYS A 170 10.18 -6.54 16.17
C LYS A 170 9.22 -5.50 15.61
N TYR A 171 9.19 -4.32 16.21
CA TYR A 171 8.48 -3.20 15.64
C TYR A 171 9.06 -2.80 14.28
N LYS A 172 8.17 -2.37 13.40
CA LYS A 172 8.48 -1.81 12.09
C LYS A 172 7.58 -0.60 11.86
N SER A 173 8.07 0.40 11.13
CA SER A 173 7.30 1.56 10.72
C SER A 173 7.28 1.69 9.20
N VAL A 174 6.09 1.90 8.64
CA VAL A 174 5.88 2.19 7.21
C VAL A 174 5.31 3.60 7.09
N ILE A 175 6.02 4.45 6.36
CA ILE A 175 5.67 5.85 6.16
C ILE A 175 5.32 6.01 4.68
N SER A 176 4.06 6.30 4.38
CA SER A 176 3.57 6.48 3.02
C SER A 176 3.40 7.96 2.71
N PHE A 177 4.04 8.45 1.65
CA PHE A 177 3.89 9.80 1.16
C PHE A 177 2.93 9.81 -0.03
N VAL A 178 1.86 10.61 0.10
CA VAL A 178 0.76 10.68 -0.86
C VAL A 178 0.70 12.10 -1.42
N CYS A 179 0.70 12.22 -2.75
CA CYS A 179 0.62 13.51 -3.43
C CYS A 179 -0.68 14.25 -3.06
N THR A 180 -0.59 15.52 -2.68
CA THR A 180 -1.76 16.40 -2.50
C THR A 180 -1.63 17.67 -3.34
N HIS A 181 -2.62 17.91 -4.22
CA HIS A 181 -2.70 19.15 -5.00
C HIS A 181 -3.19 20.36 -4.18
N ASN A 182 -3.68 20.15 -2.96
CA ASN A 182 -4.30 21.20 -2.16
C ASN A 182 -3.33 21.70 -1.10
N SER A 183 -2.88 22.96 -1.24
CA SER A 183 -1.95 23.66 -0.33
C SER A 183 -2.46 23.86 1.10
N GLY A 184 -3.68 23.38 1.40
CA GLY A 184 -4.32 23.43 2.73
C GLY A 184 -4.18 22.15 3.55
N ALA A 185 -3.61 21.06 3.01
CA ALA A 185 -3.29 19.88 3.80
C ALA A 185 -2.22 20.24 4.84
N THR A 186 -2.40 19.82 6.09
CA THR A 186 -1.33 19.92 7.09
C THR A 186 -0.16 19.09 6.57
N ASN A 187 0.93 19.75 6.15
CA ASN A 187 2.17 19.11 5.69
C ASN A 187 2.90 18.45 6.87
N LYS A 188 2.22 17.48 7.50
CA LYS A 188 2.63 16.78 8.72
C LYS A 188 2.21 15.31 8.60
N PRO A 189 3.01 14.40 9.14
CA PRO A 189 2.66 12.99 9.20
C PRO A 189 1.49 12.75 10.16
N VAL A 190 0.65 11.78 9.81
CA VAL A 190 -0.45 11.28 10.65
C VAL A 190 -0.26 9.80 10.91
N PHE A 191 -0.57 9.37 12.14
CA PHE A 191 -0.62 7.96 12.50
C PHE A 191 -1.94 7.36 12.00
N VAL A 192 -1.84 6.31 11.20
CA VAL A 192 -3.01 5.65 10.61
C VAL A 192 -3.46 4.49 11.47
N SER A 193 -2.55 3.56 11.77
CA SER A 193 -2.87 2.35 12.53
C SER A 193 -1.63 1.61 13.03
N LEU A 194 -1.84 0.73 14.00
CA LEU A 194 -0.87 -0.26 14.45
C LEU A 194 -1.45 -1.65 14.19
N ASP A 195 -0.82 -2.41 13.31
CA ASP A 195 -1.12 -3.83 13.15
C ASP A 195 -0.39 -4.64 14.23
N LYS A 196 -1.15 -5.12 15.21
CA LYS A 196 -0.62 -5.92 16.33
C LYS A 196 -0.20 -7.34 15.91
N GLN A 197 -0.64 -7.83 14.75
CA GLN A 197 -0.28 -9.17 14.26
C GLN A 197 1.10 -9.20 13.63
N THR A 198 1.50 -8.09 12.99
CA THR A 198 2.81 -7.90 12.36
C THR A 198 3.73 -6.94 13.10
N CYS A 199 3.20 -6.24 14.11
CA CYS A 199 3.88 -5.18 14.87
C CYS A 199 4.35 -4.01 13.99
N THR A 200 3.51 -3.66 13.01
CA THR A 200 3.80 -2.61 12.04
C THR A 200 2.98 -1.35 12.35
N LEU A 201 3.66 -0.22 12.52
CA LEU A 201 3.03 1.10 12.57
C LEU A 201 2.92 1.67 11.16
N TYR A 202 1.75 2.19 10.82
CA TYR A 202 1.48 2.82 9.54
C TYR A 202 1.27 4.32 9.72
N PHE A 203 2.00 5.10 8.93
CA PHE A 203 1.90 6.56 8.86
C PHE A 203 1.56 6.99 7.44
N SER A 204 0.75 8.04 7.33
CA SER A 204 0.48 8.72 6.06
C SER A 204 1.01 10.14 6.14
N TRP A 205 1.60 10.63 5.06
CA TRP A 205 2.02 12.01 4.93
C TRP A 205 1.56 12.55 3.58
N HIS A 206 0.64 13.50 3.62
CA HIS A 206 0.17 14.17 2.42
C HIS A 206 1.11 15.35 2.10
N THR A 207 1.89 15.25 1.02
CA THR A 207 2.91 16.23 0.61
C THR A 207 2.92 16.48 -0.89
#